data_AF-A0A660VIK6-F1
#
_entry.id   AF-A0A660VIK6-F1
#
_cell.length_a   1.000
_cell.length_b   1.000
_cell.length_c   1.000
_cell.angle_alpha   90.00
_cell.angle_beta   90.00
_cell.angle_gamma   90.00
#
_symmetry.space_group_name_H-M   'P 1'
#
loop_
_entity.id
_entity.type
_entity.pdbx_description
1 polymer ?
#
loop_
_entity_poly.entity_id
_entity_poly.type
_entity_poly.pdbx_seq_one_letter_code
_entity_poly.pdbx_strand_id
1 'polypeptide(L)'
;MTQPRLRTLAAGERIPDVPPTRRLLNGYVMLTWAPLGLQALEHRVFDGIVTEAQAVHHVNRDRADNRPENLVRMTHSEHAALHNDEDPTKGGRPFGTHCDRGHEFTPENTYIHGGNRHCRDCRRLAQRRWRQRHK
;
A
#
# COMPACT_ATOMS: atom_id res chain seq x y z
N MET A 1 5.40 36.23 -8.55
CA MET A 1 4.20 35.55 -8.03
C MET A 1 4.62 34.15 -7.60
N THR A 2 4.64 33.87 -6.30
CA THR A 2 5.03 32.55 -5.78
C THR A 2 3.90 31.59 -6.08
N GLN A 3 4.16 30.51 -6.84
CA GLN A 3 3.12 29.51 -7.08
C GLN A 3 2.67 28.93 -5.73
N PRO A 4 1.36 28.83 -5.46
CA PRO A 4 0.87 28.21 -4.23
C PRO A 4 1.38 26.78 -4.16
N ARG A 5 1.89 26.37 -2.99
CA ARG A 5 2.38 25.02 -2.78
C ARG A 5 1.21 24.05 -2.98
N LEU A 6 1.38 23.12 -3.92
CA LEU A 6 0.35 22.13 -4.25
C LEU A 6 0.03 21.27 -3.02
N ARG A 7 -1.23 21.27 -2.58
CA ARG A 7 -1.76 20.39 -1.52
C ARG A 7 -2.79 19.42 -2.07
N THR A 8 -2.86 18.24 -1.48
CA THR A 8 -3.91 17.27 -1.78
C THR A 8 -5.16 17.60 -0.96
N LEU A 9 -6.34 17.53 -1.58
CA LEU A 9 -7.62 17.66 -0.87
C LEU A 9 -7.77 16.53 0.17
N ALA A 10 -8.16 16.88 1.39
CA ALA A 10 -8.40 15.90 2.44
C ALA A 10 -9.74 15.17 2.26
N ALA A 11 -9.93 14.09 3.00
CA ALA A 11 -11.22 13.40 3.11
C ALA A 11 -12.32 14.38 3.56
N GLY A 12 -13.50 14.29 2.94
CA GLY A 12 -14.65 15.16 3.19
C GLY A 12 -14.58 16.52 2.48
N GLU A 13 -13.43 16.91 1.90
CA GLU A 13 -13.35 18.17 1.16
C GLU A 13 -14.08 18.09 -0.19
N ARG A 14 -14.79 19.17 -0.53
CA ARG A 14 -15.41 19.35 -1.84
C ARG A 14 -14.37 19.78 -2.88
N ILE A 15 -14.45 19.23 -4.09
CA ILE A 15 -13.62 19.69 -5.21
C ILE A 15 -14.04 21.09 -5.67
N PRO A 16 -13.13 21.91 -6.19
CA PRO A 16 -13.49 23.18 -6.80
C PRO A 16 -14.47 23.02 -7.98
N ASP A 17 -15.37 23.99 -8.15
CA ASP A 17 -16.34 24.02 -9.27
C ASP A 17 -15.68 24.30 -10.63
N VAL A 18 -14.42 24.76 -10.62
CA VAL A 18 -13.66 24.98 -11.85
C VAL A 18 -13.06 23.65 -12.34
N PRO A 19 -12.99 23.42 -13.66
CA PRO A 19 -12.45 22.17 -14.19
C PRO A 19 -10.98 21.94 -13.80
N PRO A 20 -10.62 20.72 -13.36
CA PRO A 20 -9.22 20.34 -13.17
C PRO A 20 -8.54 20.01 -14.50
N THR A 21 -7.20 20.03 -14.49
CA THR A 21 -6.42 19.26 -15.45
C THR A 21 -6.33 17.80 -14.98
N ARG A 22 -6.39 16.86 -15.93
CA ARG A 22 -6.30 15.41 -15.68
C ARG A 22 -4.96 14.89 -16.20
N ARG A 23 -4.23 14.11 -15.39
CA ARG A 23 -3.01 13.41 -15.83
C ARG A 23 -2.88 12.05 -15.17
N LEU A 24 -2.17 11.12 -15.82
CA LEU A 24 -1.82 9.85 -15.19
C LEU A 24 -0.59 10.00 -14.30
N LEU A 25 -0.64 9.40 -13.11
CA LEU A 25 0.45 9.33 -12.14
C LEU A 25 0.43 7.95 -11.48
N ASN A 26 1.47 7.14 -11.71
CA ASN A 26 1.57 5.77 -11.18
C ASN A 26 0.35 4.88 -11.48
N GLY A 27 -0.24 5.08 -12.65
CA GLY A 27 -1.45 4.39 -13.13
C GLY A 27 -2.76 5.04 -12.67
N TYR A 28 -2.75 5.98 -11.73
CA TYR A 28 -3.96 6.67 -11.28
C TYR A 28 -4.21 7.95 -12.04
N VAL A 29 -5.48 8.33 -12.22
CA VAL A 29 -5.83 9.67 -12.70
C VAL A 29 -5.74 10.67 -11.54
N MET A 30 -4.92 11.71 -11.74
CA MET A 30 -4.73 12.84 -10.85
C MET A 30 -5.44 14.07 -11.42
N LEU A 31 -6.30 14.67 -10.59
CA LEU A 31 -6.91 15.97 -10.83
C LEU A 31 -6.02 17.07 -10.26
N THR A 32 -5.82 18.16 -10.99
CA THR A 32 -5.04 19.30 -10.51
C THR A 32 -5.67 20.62 -10.89
N TRP A 33 -5.90 21.44 -9.88
CA TRP A 33 -6.35 22.83 -9.97
C TRP A 33 -5.16 23.74 -9.67
N ALA A 34 -4.27 23.89 -10.66
CA ALA A 34 -3.02 24.63 -10.50
C ALA A 34 -3.19 26.08 -9.98
N PRO A 35 -4.19 26.86 -10.44
CA PRO A 35 -4.41 28.22 -9.91
C PRO A 35 -4.74 28.25 -8.42
N LEU A 36 -5.36 27.17 -7.90
CA LEU A 36 -5.75 27.04 -6.50
C LEU A 36 -4.70 26.29 -5.66
N GLY A 37 -3.67 25.72 -6.30
CA GLY A 37 -2.71 24.85 -5.62
C GLY A 37 -3.33 23.59 -5.03
N LEU A 38 -4.36 23.02 -5.67
CA LEU A 38 -5.06 21.82 -5.19
C LEU A 38 -4.88 20.64 -6.13
N GLN A 39 -4.86 19.43 -5.57
CA GLN A 39 -4.92 18.18 -6.33
C GLN A 39 -5.76 17.13 -5.60
N ALA A 40 -6.25 16.14 -6.34
CA ALA A 40 -6.94 14.98 -5.79
C ALA A 40 -6.78 13.77 -6.71
N LEU A 41 -6.80 12.57 -6.14
CA LEU A 41 -6.92 11.33 -6.92
C LEU A 41 -8.37 11.18 -7.36
N GLU A 42 -8.62 11.06 -8.67
CA GLU A 42 -9.98 11.05 -9.24
C GLU A 42 -10.82 9.90 -8.68
N HIS A 43 -10.24 8.71 -8.54
CA HIS A 43 -10.92 7.55 -7.94
C HIS A 43 -11.37 7.75 -6.48
N ARG A 44 -10.91 8.79 -5.79
CA ARG A 44 -11.36 9.15 -4.45
C ARG A 44 -12.48 10.20 -4.44
N VAL A 45 -12.87 10.76 -5.59
CA VAL A 45 -13.88 11.80 -5.68
C VAL A 45 -15.22 11.18 -6.09
N PHE A 46 -16.22 11.33 -5.24
CA PHE A 46 -17.59 10.87 -5.46
C PHE A 46 -18.53 12.06 -5.28
N ASP A 47 -19.39 12.34 -6.25
CA ASP A 47 -20.35 13.46 -6.21
C ASP A 47 -19.70 14.81 -5.84
N GLY A 48 -18.48 15.02 -6.34
CA GLY A 48 -17.68 16.23 -6.08
C GLY A 48 -17.08 16.31 -4.67
N ILE A 49 -17.11 15.23 -3.88
CA ILE A 49 -16.56 15.17 -2.53
C ILE A 49 -15.47 14.09 -2.47
N VAL A 50 -14.34 14.39 -1.83
CA VAL A 50 -13.31 13.38 -1.56
C VAL A 50 -13.82 12.43 -0.49
N THR A 51 -13.88 11.14 -0.80
CA THR A 51 -14.42 10.13 0.12
C THR A 51 -13.60 10.02 1.40
N GLU A 52 -14.32 9.84 2.51
CA GLU A 52 -13.76 9.48 3.83
C GLU A 52 -13.37 8.01 3.95
N ALA A 53 -13.72 7.19 2.95
CA ALA A 53 -13.28 5.80 2.90
C ALA A 53 -11.74 5.72 2.97
N GLN A 54 -11.24 4.75 3.72
CA GLN A 54 -9.80 4.58 3.89
C GLN A 54 -9.16 4.12 2.58
N ALA A 55 -9.82 3.21 1.87
CA ALA A 55 -9.43 2.73 0.54
C ALA A 55 -10.59 2.82 -0.46
N VAL A 56 -10.22 2.89 -1.74
CA VAL A 56 -11.13 2.70 -2.86
C VAL A 56 -10.48 1.71 -3.82
N HIS A 57 -11.23 0.68 -4.18
CA HIS A 57 -10.77 -0.42 -5.01
C HIS A 57 -11.31 -0.30 -6.44
N HIS A 58 -10.44 -0.52 -7.42
CA HIS A 58 -10.79 -0.70 -8.82
C HIS A 58 -11.09 -2.17 -9.08
N VAL A 59 -12.36 -2.52 -9.32
CA VAL A 59 -12.81 -3.91 -9.49
C VAL A 59 -12.08 -4.61 -10.65
N ASN A 60 -11.90 -3.90 -11.77
CA ASN A 60 -11.17 -4.41 -12.94
C ASN A 60 -9.64 -4.28 -12.84
N ARG A 61 -9.10 -3.74 -11.74
CA ARG A 61 -7.68 -3.47 -11.48
C ARG A 61 -7.02 -2.46 -12.43
N ASP A 62 -7.78 -1.84 -13.32
CA ASP A 62 -7.32 -0.70 -14.08
C ASP A 62 -7.49 0.58 -13.25
N ARG A 63 -6.37 1.08 -12.73
CA ARG A 63 -6.30 2.28 -11.88
C ARG A 63 -6.74 3.56 -12.59
N ALA A 64 -6.85 3.54 -13.91
CA ALA A 64 -7.32 4.68 -14.70
C ALA A 64 -8.84 4.65 -14.95
N ASP A 65 -9.51 3.50 -14.78
CA ASP A 65 -10.95 3.36 -15.00
C ASP A 65 -11.75 3.78 -13.75
N ASN A 66 -12.07 5.07 -13.67
CA ASN A 66 -12.78 5.66 -12.52
C ASN A 66 -14.30 5.74 -12.71
N ARG A 67 -14.88 4.92 -13.58
CA ARG A 67 -16.34 4.83 -13.69
C ARG A 67 -16.93 4.38 -12.34
N PRO A 68 -18.04 4.96 -11.86
CA PRO A 68 -18.58 4.64 -10.54
C PRO A 68 -18.83 3.14 -10.31
N GLU A 69 -19.27 2.42 -11.34
CA GLU A 69 -19.50 0.97 -11.31
C GLU A 69 -18.21 0.13 -11.13
N ASN A 70 -17.04 0.72 -11.37
CA ASN A 70 -15.74 0.07 -11.21
C ASN A 70 -15.07 0.40 -9.86
N LEU A 71 -15.67 1.27 -9.03
CA LEU A 71 -15.08 1.77 -7.80
C LEU A 71 -15.84 1.29 -6.57
N VAL A 72 -15.13 0.65 -5.62
CA VAL A 72 -15.70 0.21 -4.34
C VAL A 72 -15.00 0.92 -3.19
N ARG A 73 -15.75 1.67 -2.39
CA ARG A 73 -15.27 2.29 -1.14
C ARG A 73 -15.21 1.24 -0.03
N MET A 74 -14.11 1.19 0.71
CA MET A 74 -13.88 0.18 1.74
C MET A 74 -12.90 0.66 2.82
N THR A 75 -12.80 -0.09 3.89
CA THR A 75 -11.76 0.05 4.92
C THR A 75 -10.41 -0.47 4.41
N HIS A 76 -9.32 -0.08 5.07
CA HIS A 76 -8.00 -0.66 4.76
C HIS A 76 -7.96 -2.18 4.97
N SER A 77 -8.64 -2.68 6.00
CA SER A 77 -8.67 -4.10 6.32
C SER A 77 -9.40 -4.93 5.25
N GLU A 78 -10.55 -4.45 4.77
CA GLU A 78 -11.30 -5.10 3.69
C GLU A 78 -10.49 -5.10 2.38
N HIS A 79 -9.86 -3.98 2.03
CA HIS A 79 -9.04 -3.89 0.83
C HIS A 79 -7.85 -4.85 0.88
N ALA A 80 -7.17 -4.93 2.03
CA ALA A 80 -6.06 -5.85 2.23
C ALA A 80 -6.50 -7.31 2.17
N ALA A 81 -7.62 -7.66 2.81
CA ALA A 81 -8.19 -9.01 2.76
C ALA A 81 -8.50 -9.42 1.31
N LEU A 82 -9.15 -8.55 0.54
CA LEU A 82 -9.46 -8.81 -0.86
C LEU A 82 -8.20 -9.10 -1.70
N HIS A 83 -7.15 -8.29 -1.57
CA HIS A 83 -5.90 -8.54 -2.31
C HIS A 83 -5.15 -9.79 -1.84
N ASN A 84 -5.30 -10.20 -0.57
CA ASN A 84 -4.71 -11.44 -0.05
C ASN A 84 -5.43 -12.68 -0.60
N ASP A 85 -6.76 -12.63 -0.72
CA ASP A 85 -7.55 -13.74 -1.26
C ASP A 85 -7.33 -13.90 -2.77
N GLU A 86 -7.25 -12.78 -3.49
CA GLU A 86 -7.07 -12.78 -4.94
C GLU A 86 -5.64 -13.11 -5.40
N ASP A 87 -4.63 -12.68 -4.62
CA ASP A 87 -3.22 -12.99 -4.85
C ASP A 87 -2.57 -13.44 -3.54
N PRO A 88 -2.68 -14.74 -3.20
CA PRO A 88 -2.14 -15.31 -1.97
C PRO A 88 -0.62 -15.16 -1.84
N THR A 89 0.07 -14.75 -2.90
CA THR A 89 1.52 -14.50 -2.87
C THR A 89 1.86 -13.11 -2.32
N LYS A 90 0.88 -12.18 -2.30
CA LYS A 90 1.02 -10.83 -1.72
C LYS A 90 0.67 -10.74 -0.25
N GLY A 91 -0.19 -11.64 0.25
CA GLY A 91 -0.22 -11.98 1.66
C GLY A 91 1.10 -12.68 1.96
N GLY A 92 1.99 -12.03 2.73
CA GLY A 92 3.41 -12.42 2.85
C GLY A 92 3.66 -13.94 2.84
N ARG A 93 4.70 -14.36 2.10
CA ARG A 93 5.04 -15.77 1.77
C ARG A 93 4.48 -16.78 2.77
N PRO A 94 3.71 -17.79 2.33
CA PRO A 94 3.15 -18.81 3.21
C PRO A 94 4.26 -19.32 4.13
N PHE A 95 3.93 -19.48 5.41
CA PHE A 95 4.85 -19.86 6.46
C PHE A 95 5.58 -21.16 6.08
N GLY A 96 6.74 -21.03 5.43
CA GLY A 96 7.55 -22.17 5.04
C GLY A 96 7.87 -23.03 6.25
N THR A 97 7.95 -24.34 6.07
CA THR A 97 8.42 -25.26 7.11
C THR A 97 9.92 -25.12 7.36
N HIS A 98 10.64 -24.47 6.44
CA HIS A 98 12.08 -24.23 6.51
C HIS A 98 12.42 -22.76 6.22
N CYS A 99 13.51 -22.26 6.80
CA CYS A 99 14.07 -20.96 6.46
C CYS A 99 14.81 -20.98 5.10
N ASP A 100 15.20 -19.81 4.58
CA ASP A 100 15.93 -19.70 3.29
C ASP A 100 17.25 -20.48 3.22
N ARG A 101 17.79 -20.92 4.37
CA ARG A 101 19.00 -21.76 4.45
C ARG A 101 18.70 -23.24 4.64
N GLY A 102 17.43 -23.64 4.61
CA GLY A 102 17.01 -25.03 4.76
C GLY A 102 16.91 -25.54 6.20
N HIS A 103 17.05 -24.69 7.23
CA HIS A 103 16.78 -25.12 8.60
C HIS A 103 15.27 -25.18 8.88
N GLU A 104 14.82 -26.28 9.47
CA GLU A 104 13.42 -26.49 9.86
C GLU A 104 12.98 -25.52 10.96
N PHE A 105 11.77 -24.98 10.83
CA PHE A 105 11.13 -24.15 11.85
C PHE A 105 10.38 -25.02 12.86
N THR A 106 11.08 -25.43 13.92
CA THR A 106 10.49 -26.08 15.12
C THR A 106 10.35 -25.07 16.26
N PRO A 107 9.58 -25.34 17.35
CA PRO A 107 9.55 -24.47 18.52
C PRO A 107 10.94 -24.16 19.10
N GLU A 108 11.86 -25.12 19.02
CA GLU A 108 13.24 -25.04 19.51
C GLU A 108 14.15 -24.25 18.56
N ASN A 109 13.84 -24.22 17.25
CA ASN A 109 14.62 -23.49 16.24
C ASN A 109 13.97 -22.18 15.78
N THR A 110 12.83 -21.80 16.35
CA THR A 110 12.08 -20.61 15.95
C THR A 110 12.03 -19.57 17.07
N TYR A 111 12.14 -18.30 16.71
CA TYR A 111 11.79 -17.18 17.58
C TYR A 111 11.07 -16.10 16.79
N ILE A 112 10.22 -15.31 17.46
CA ILE A 112 9.51 -14.20 16.84
C ILE A 112 10.19 -12.88 17.20
N HIS A 113 10.44 -12.04 16.21
CA HIS A 113 10.95 -10.69 16.42
C HIS A 113 10.38 -9.75 15.35
N GLY A 114 9.77 -8.64 15.79
CA GLY A 114 9.12 -7.67 14.89
C GLY A 114 7.99 -8.29 14.06
N GLY A 115 7.21 -9.21 14.64
CA GLY A 115 6.12 -9.91 13.96
C GLY A 115 6.55 -10.99 12.96
N ASN A 116 7.86 -11.20 12.78
CA ASN A 116 8.40 -12.16 11.82
C ASN A 116 9.02 -13.37 12.53
N ARG A 117 8.94 -14.55 11.91
CA ARG A 117 9.65 -15.76 12.37
C ARG A 117 11.12 -15.69 11.95
N HIS A 118 12.00 -16.01 12.89
CA HIS A 118 13.44 -16.07 12.67
C HIS A 118 13.98 -17.45 13.09
N CYS A 119 14.96 -17.93 12.35
CA CYS A 119 15.63 -19.20 12.61
C CYS A 119 16.80 -19.00 13.60
N ARG A 120 16.80 -19.75 14.70
CA ARG A 120 17.84 -19.65 15.73
C ARG A 120 19.20 -20.16 15.23
N ASP A 121 19.22 -21.19 14.39
CA ASP A 121 20.46 -21.67 13.76
C ASP A 121 21.08 -20.63 12.84
N CYS A 122 20.28 -19.97 12.00
CA CYS A 122 20.74 -18.84 11.20
C CYS A 122 21.38 -17.74 12.06
N ARG A 123 20.77 -17.42 13.20
CA ARG A 123 21.32 -16.45 14.15
C ARG A 123 22.66 -16.90 14.76
N ARG A 124 22.77 -18.17 15.17
CA ARG A 124 24.02 -18.75 15.69
C ARG A 124 25.14 -18.70 14.64
N LEU A 125 24.85 -19.06 13.40
CA LEU A 125 25.80 -19.00 12.28
C LEU A 125 26.28 -17.56 12.02
N ALA A 126 25.37 -16.59 12.01
CA ALA A 126 25.71 -15.18 11.84
C ALA A 126 26.60 -14.66 12.98
N GLN A 127 26.29 -15.02 14.23
CA GLN A 127 27.09 -14.63 15.39
C GLN A 127 28.50 -15.23 15.34
N ARG A 128 28.64 -16.50 14.93
CA ARG A 128 29.94 -17.15 14.75
C ARG A 128 30.79 -16.43 13.70
N ARG A 129 30.19 -16.09 12.55
CA ARG A 129 30.87 -15.33 11.48
C ARG A 129 31.32 -13.95 11.95
N TRP A 130 30.48 -13.25 12.71
CA TRP A 130 30.82 -11.94 13.26
C TRP A 130 32.01 -12.01 14.21
N ARG A 131 32.02 -12.97 15.15
CA ARG A 131 33.13 -13.20 16.08
C ARG A 131 34.44 -13.52 15.37
N GLN A 132 34.40 -14.29 14.27
CA GLN A 132 35.59 -14.61 13.49
C GLN A 132 36.19 -13.40 12.76
N ARG A 133 35.37 -12.42 12.38
CA ARG A 133 35.81 -11.21 11.68
C ARG A 133 36.35 -10.11 12.61
N HIS A 134 35.97 -10.14 13.88
CA HIS A 134 36.33 -9.14 14.89
C HIS A 134 37.21 -9.73 16.00
N LYS A 135 37.98 -10.76 15.65
CA LYS A 135 39.03 -11.35 16.46
C LYS A 135 40.36 -11.01 15.82
#